data_AF-A0A0W0TT43-F1
#
_entry.id   AF-A0A0W0TT43-F1
#
_cell.length_a   1.000
_cell.length_b   1.000
_cell.length_c   1.000
_cell.angle_alpha   90.00
_cell.angle_beta   90.00
_cell.angle_gamma   90.00
#
_symmetry.space_group_name_H-M   'P 1'
#
loop_
_entity.id
_entity.type
_entity.pdbx_description
1 polymer ?
#
loop_
_entity_poly.entity_id
_entity_poly.type
_entity_poly.pdbx_seq_one_letter_code
_entity_poly.pdbx_strand_id
1 'polypeptide(L)'
;MRGIIYAIGLVFLGLTTSAQAGAQPKFSFFVIERGQPVITSDGATEVIYQVTNNTRITRTLMMVPRPGLALVAGLPGKCNFPFTLTPGQSCLLHLVILGSEIGSGVSGGPVVCKTYLPNSTIPDTSLCSQPAAGDTINIRVVG
;
A
#
# COMPACT_ATOMS: atom_id res chain seq x y z
N MET A 1 18.37 -46.53 53.58
CA MET A 1 18.33 -45.05 53.46
C MET A 1 18.54 -44.69 51.99
N ARG A 2 17.80 -43.69 51.52
CA ARG A 2 17.65 -43.23 50.13
C ARG A 2 19.00 -42.80 49.51
N GLY A 3 19.18 -43.05 48.22
CA GLY A 3 20.21 -42.42 47.39
C GLY A 3 19.63 -42.17 45.99
N ILE A 4 19.39 -40.90 45.70
CA ILE A 4 18.58 -40.39 44.59
C ILE A 4 19.36 -40.50 43.27
N ILE A 5 18.77 -41.17 42.28
CA ILE A 5 19.26 -41.20 40.89
C ILE A 5 18.87 -39.86 40.25
N TYR A 6 19.84 -38.99 40.01
CA TYR A 6 19.62 -37.74 39.26
C TYR A 6 19.63 -38.04 37.76
N ALA A 7 18.45 -38.29 37.20
CA ALA A 7 18.25 -38.25 35.76
C ALA A 7 18.25 -36.78 35.32
N ILE A 8 19.38 -36.31 34.77
CA ILE A 8 19.46 -35.00 34.11
C ILE A 8 18.71 -35.13 32.78
N GLY A 9 17.42 -34.80 32.81
CA GLY A 9 16.59 -34.68 31.61
C GLY A 9 16.98 -33.44 30.82
N LEU A 10 17.59 -33.64 29.65
CA LEU A 10 17.96 -32.56 28.73
C LEU A 10 16.69 -32.12 27.97
N VAL A 11 16.01 -31.11 28.51
CA VAL A 11 14.85 -30.49 27.85
C VAL A 11 15.35 -29.60 26.71
N PHE A 12 15.34 -30.14 25.48
CA PHE A 12 15.51 -29.33 24.28
C PHE A 12 14.26 -28.48 24.05
N LEU A 13 14.29 -27.24 24.55
CA LEU A 13 13.30 -26.22 24.21
C LEU A 13 13.56 -25.77 22.76
N GLY A 14 12.92 -26.44 21.81
CA GLY A 14 12.95 -26.05 20.40
C GLY A 14 12.26 -24.70 20.21
N LEU A 15 13.04 -23.62 20.09
CA LEU A 15 12.57 -22.32 19.65
C LEU A 15 12.12 -22.42 18.18
N THR A 16 10.89 -22.83 17.94
CA THR A 16 10.27 -22.74 16.61
C THR A 16 9.94 -21.28 16.35
N THR A 17 10.87 -20.53 15.76
CA THR A 17 10.57 -19.22 15.17
C THR A 17 9.67 -19.46 13.97
N SER A 18 8.36 -19.31 14.14
CA SER A 18 7.43 -19.29 13.02
C SER A 18 7.64 -17.98 12.26
N ALA A 19 8.55 -18.01 11.29
CA ALA A 19 8.66 -16.96 10.28
C ALA A 19 7.36 -17.00 9.45
N GLN A 20 6.39 -16.17 9.85
CA GLN A 20 5.16 -15.97 9.09
C GLN A 20 5.51 -15.17 7.84
N ALA A 21 5.85 -15.87 6.75
CA ALA A 21 5.90 -15.25 5.44
C ALA A 21 4.46 -14.90 5.04
N GLY A 22 4.02 -13.69 5.37
CA GLY A 22 2.74 -13.15 4.93
C GLY A 22 2.64 -13.20 3.40
N ALA A 23 1.44 -13.39 2.86
CA ALA A 23 1.23 -13.38 1.41
C ALA A 23 1.70 -12.03 0.84
N GLN A 24 2.70 -12.07 -0.06
CA GLN A 24 3.22 -10.86 -0.68
C GLN A 24 2.11 -10.20 -1.53
N PRO A 25 1.87 -8.88 -1.38
CA PRO A 25 0.85 -8.19 -2.15
C PRO A 25 1.19 -8.23 -3.64
N LYS A 26 0.17 -8.40 -4.49
CA LYS A 26 0.32 -8.45 -5.94
C LYS A 26 0.91 -7.15 -6.48
N PHE A 27 0.52 -6.02 -5.88
CA PHE A 27 1.12 -4.71 -6.11
C PHE A 27 1.60 -4.16 -4.78
N SER A 28 2.89 -3.83 -4.68
CA SER A 28 3.44 -3.18 -3.49
C SER A 28 3.43 -1.66 -3.67
N PHE A 29 3.31 -0.97 -2.54
CA PHE A 29 3.35 0.48 -2.44
C PHE A 29 4.42 0.81 -1.42
N PHE A 30 5.41 1.58 -1.84
CA PHE A 30 6.39 2.15 -0.94
C PHE A 30 6.18 3.67 -0.90
N VAL A 31 5.97 4.23 0.28
CA VAL A 31 5.71 5.67 0.39
C VAL A 31 7.03 6.44 0.28
N ILE A 32 7.13 7.28 -0.75
CA ILE A 32 8.26 8.17 -0.98
C ILE A 32 8.04 9.48 -0.21
N GLU A 33 6.81 9.99 -0.25
CA GLU A 33 6.43 11.23 0.43
C GLU A 33 5.03 11.08 1.05
N ARG A 34 4.88 11.42 2.33
CA ARG A 34 3.64 11.22 3.10
C ARG A 34 2.70 12.44 3.10
N GLY A 35 3.18 13.58 2.59
CA GLY A 35 2.51 14.86 2.76
C GLY A 35 2.49 15.35 4.21
N GLN A 36 1.75 16.43 4.43
CA GLN A 36 1.55 17.02 5.75
C GLN A 36 0.53 16.19 6.54
N PRO A 37 0.83 15.85 7.81
CA PRO A 37 -0.08 15.05 8.64
C PRO A 37 -1.33 15.82 9.08
N VAL A 38 -1.31 17.15 8.96
CA VAL A 38 -2.41 18.04 9.31
C VAL A 38 -2.50 19.12 8.24
N ILE A 39 -3.70 19.34 7.70
CA ILE A 39 -4.02 20.38 6.72
C ILE A 39 -5.27 21.15 7.15
N THR A 40 -5.48 22.35 6.60
CA THR A 40 -6.73 23.11 6.79
C THR A 40 -7.83 22.61 5.86
N SER A 41 -9.09 23.01 6.09
CA SER A 41 -10.22 22.69 5.19
C SER A 41 -9.99 23.16 3.75
N ASP A 42 -9.32 24.30 3.57
CA ASP A 42 -9.01 24.86 2.25
C ASP A 42 -7.59 24.47 1.78
N GLY A 43 -6.88 23.68 2.57
CA GLY A 43 -5.52 23.25 2.32
C GLY A 43 -5.44 22.00 1.44
N ALA A 44 -4.24 21.70 0.98
CA ALA A 44 -3.94 20.50 0.23
C ALA A 44 -2.53 19.97 0.57
N THR A 45 -2.31 18.69 0.35
CA THR A 45 -0.97 18.10 0.46
C THR A 45 -0.73 17.00 -0.56
N GLU A 46 0.53 16.82 -0.96
CA GLU A 46 0.93 15.80 -1.94
C GLU A 46 1.45 14.55 -1.23
N VAL A 47 1.09 13.38 -1.76
CA VAL A 47 1.56 12.07 -1.29
C VAL A 47 2.05 11.29 -2.50
N ILE A 48 3.24 10.73 -2.41
CA ILE A 48 3.90 10.02 -3.52
C ILE A 48 4.20 8.60 -3.09
N TYR A 49 3.72 7.63 -3.88
CA TYR A 49 4.04 6.22 -3.72
C TYR A 49 4.80 5.69 -4.93
N GLN A 50 5.79 4.85 -4.70
CA GLN A 50 6.29 3.94 -5.73
C GLN A 50 5.40 2.69 -5.75
N VAL A 51 4.71 2.45 -6.86
CA VAL A 51 3.86 1.26 -7.06
C VAL A 51 4.61 0.25 -7.91
N THR A 52 4.69 -1.01 -7.47
CA THR A 52 5.45 -2.06 -8.18
C THR A 52 4.59 -3.28 -8.44
N ASN A 53 4.68 -3.86 -9.64
CA ASN A 53 4.01 -5.12 -9.98
C ASN A 53 4.86 -6.32 -9.53
N ASN A 54 4.46 -7.00 -8.46
CA ASN A 54 5.13 -8.20 -7.95
C ASN A 54 4.63 -9.49 -8.63
N THR A 55 3.68 -9.39 -9.55
CA THR A 55 3.16 -10.55 -10.28
C THR A 55 4.09 -10.92 -11.43
N ARG A 56 4.03 -12.17 -11.88
CA ARG A 56 4.79 -12.65 -13.04
C ARG A 56 4.19 -12.26 -14.39
N ILE A 57 3.13 -11.47 -14.41
CA ILE A 57 2.42 -11.08 -15.63
C ILE A 57 2.24 -9.56 -15.70
N THR A 58 2.25 -9.02 -16.90
CA THR A 58 1.95 -7.60 -17.14
C THR A 58 0.52 -7.30 -16.71
N ARG A 59 0.33 -6.19 -15.99
CA ARG A 59 -0.99 -5.78 -15.47
C ARG A 59 -1.27 -4.33 -15.84
N THR A 60 -2.46 -4.10 -16.39
CA THR A 60 -3.04 -2.76 -16.45
C THR A 60 -3.83 -2.51 -15.18
N LEU A 61 -3.56 -1.37 -14.56
CA LEU A 61 -3.96 -1.00 -13.21
C LEU A 61 -4.71 0.32 -13.21
N MET A 62 -5.66 0.43 -12.29
CA MET A 62 -6.44 1.64 -12.06
C MET A 62 -6.65 1.81 -10.55
N MET A 63 -6.54 3.05 -10.08
CA MET A 63 -6.87 3.36 -8.69
C MET A 63 -8.40 3.31 -8.51
N VAL A 64 -8.84 2.76 -7.38
CA VAL A 64 -10.25 2.89 -6.97
C VAL A 64 -10.52 4.35 -6.62
N PRO A 65 -11.49 5.03 -7.26
CA PRO A 65 -11.84 6.39 -6.92
C PRO A 65 -12.19 6.52 -5.44
N ARG A 66 -11.62 7.53 -4.76
CA ARG A 66 -11.85 7.79 -3.35
C ARG A 66 -11.97 9.30 -3.13
N PRO A 67 -12.99 9.78 -2.39
CA PRO A 67 -13.12 11.19 -2.07
C PRO A 67 -11.84 11.77 -1.49
N GLY A 68 -11.45 12.93 -2.00
CA GLY A 68 -10.28 13.69 -1.57
C GLY A 68 -8.92 13.09 -1.86
N LEU A 69 -8.82 11.98 -2.62
CA LEU A 69 -7.56 11.51 -3.21
C LEU A 69 -7.60 11.74 -4.72
N ALA A 70 -7.11 12.89 -5.16
CA ALA A 70 -7.00 13.24 -6.56
C ALA A 70 -5.68 12.73 -7.14
N LEU A 71 -5.71 12.14 -8.33
CA LEU A 71 -4.51 11.68 -9.03
C LEU A 71 -3.90 12.79 -9.86
N VAL A 72 -2.58 12.89 -9.84
CA VAL A 72 -1.83 13.71 -10.79
C VAL A 72 -1.24 12.80 -11.87
N ALA A 73 -1.92 12.75 -13.01
CA ALA A 73 -1.61 11.88 -14.15
C ALA A 73 -0.87 12.61 -15.29
N GLY A 74 -0.27 11.86 -16.21
CA GLY A 74 0.13 12.38 -17.53
C GLY A 74 1.46 13.16 -17.57
N LEU A 75 2.25 13.12 -16.49
CA LEU A 75 3.59 13.72 -16.43
C LEU A 75 4.67 12.62 -16.53
N PRO A 76 5.81 12.90 -17.18
CA PRO A 76 6.91 11.94 -17.27
C PRO A 76 7.39 11.50 -15.88
N GLY A 77 7.60 10.19 -15.71
CA GLY A 77 7.96 9.57 -14.42
C GLY A 77 6.79 9.23 -13.51
N LYS A 78 5.58 9.77 -13.77
CA LYS A 78 4.37 9.43 -13.02
C LYS A 78 3.63 8.26 -13.65
N CYS A 79 2.84 7.54 -12.84
CA CYS A 79 1.89 6.57 -13.37
C CYS A 79 0.86 7.29 -14.25
N ASN A 80 0.67 6.80 -15.48
CA ASN A 80 -0.47 7.20 -16.31
C ASN A 80 -1.76 6.54 -15.80
N PHE A 81 -2.94 6.97 -16.28
CA PHE A 81 -4.20 6.33 -15.88
C PHE A 81 -5.06 5.96 -17.08
N PRO A 82 -5.42 4.68 -17.24
CA PRO A 82 -4.84 3.53 -16.52
C PRO A 82 -3.33 3.38 -16.79
N PHE A 83 -2.59 2.70 -15.90
CA PHE A 83 -1.15 2.43 -16.10
C PHE A 83 -0.90 0.94 -16.29
N THR A 84 0.07 0.60 -17.12
CA THR A 84 0.49 -0.79 -17.33
C THR A 84 1.89 -1.00 -16.76
N LEU A 85 2.02 -2.00 -15.89
CA LEU A 85 3.30 -2.42 -15.31
C LEU A 85 3.65 -3.83 -15.76
N THR A 86 4.81 -4.01 -16.37
CA THR A 86 5.39 -5.34 -16.60
C THR A 86 5.88 -5.95 -15.27
N PRO A 87 6.18 -7.25 -15.19
CA PRO A 87 6.68 -7.88 -13.98
C PRO A 87 7.91 -7.15 -13.41
N GLY A 88 7.86 -6.76 -12.13
CA GLY A 88 8.92 -6.03 -11.43
C GLY A 88 9.01 -4.54 -11.76
N GLN A 89 8.25 -4.04 -12.75
CA GLN A 89 8.28 -2.62 -13.11
C GLN A 89 7.50 -1.78 -12.10
N SER A 90 7.94 -0.53 -11.94
CA SER A 90 7.35 0.46 -11.05
C SER A 90 7.07 1.80 -11.72
N CYS A 91 6.20 2.59 -11.10
CA CYS A 91 5.95 3.99 -11.44
C CYS A 91 5.63 4.79 -10.17
N LEU A 92 5.69 6.13 -10.27
CA LEU A 92 5.34 7.02 -9.16
C LEU A 92 3.86 7.43 -9.23
N LEU A 93 3.10 7.00 -8.23
CA LEU A 93 1.71 7.37 -8.01
C LEU A 93 1.67 8.66 -7.20
N HIS A 94 1.36 9.77 -7.87
CA HIS A 94 1.20 11.08 -7.23
C HIS A 94 -0.26 11.33 -6.88
N LEU A 95 -0.51 11.64 -5.62
CA LEU A 95 -1.81 11.96 -5.07
C LEU A 95 -1.79 13.38 -4.52
N VAL A 96 -2.81 14.17 -4.85
CA VAL A 96 -3.12 15.42 -4.16
C VAL A 96 -4.32 15.16 -3.27
N ILE A 97 -4.15 15.46 -1.99
CA ILE A 97 -5.18 15.32 -0.98
C ILE A 97 -5.73 16.69 -0.63
N LEU A 98 -7.03 16.87 -0.86
CA LEU A 98 -7.73 18.14 -0.65
C LEU A 98 -8.47 18.10 0.70
N GLY A 99 -8.20 19.06 1.58
CA GLY A 99 -8.85 19.18 2.89
C GLY A 99 -10.37 19.26 2.77
N SER A 100 -10.87 19.93 1.74
CA SER A 100 -12.30 20.14 1.49
C SER A 100 -13.06 18.86 1.18
N GLU A 101 -12.36 17.81 0.75
CA GLU A 101 -12.95 16.57 0.23
C GLU A 101 -12.76 15.36 1.16
N ILE A 102 -11.95 15.48 2.23
CA ILE A 102 -11.66 14.37 3.16
C ILE A 102 -12.38 14.48 4.51
N GLY A 103 -13.24 15.48 4.71
CA GLY A 103 -13.98 15.67 5.96
C GLY A 103 -13.03 15.89 7.15
N SER A 104 -13.03 14.99 8.14
CA SER A 104 -12.12 15.09 9.31
C SER A 104 -10.69 14.60 9.04
N GLY A 105 -10.46 13.92 7.92
CA GLY A 105 -9.17 13.35 7.58
C GLY A 105 -9.26 12.08 6.74
N VAL A 106 -8.10 11.57 6.34
CA VAL A 106 -7.97 10.32 5.60
C VAL A 106 -6.86 9.45 6.18
N SER A 107 -7.14 8.15 6.28
CA SER A 107 -6.16 7.16 6.70
C SER A 107 -6.09 5.98 5.74
N GLY A 108 -4.99 5.23 5.82
CA GLY A 108 -4.69 4.10 4.94
C GLY A 108 -3.89 4.56 3.73
N GLY A 109 -4.43 4.45 2.53
CA GLY A 109 -3.75 4.89 1.32
C GLY A 109 -4.55 4.57 0.06
N PRO A 110 -3.96 4.73 -1.13
CA PRO A 110 -4.62 4.38 -2.37
C PRO A 110 -4.87 2.88 -2.46
N VAL A 111 -6.01 2.50 -3.03
CA VAL A 111 -6.27 1.11 -3.44
C VAL A 111 -6.11 1.07 -4.95
N VAL A 112 -5.25 0.19 -5.45
CA VAL A 112 -5.07 -0.03 -6.89
C VAL A 112 -5.47 -1.45 -7.23
N CYS A 113 -6.26 -1.57 -8.29
CA CYS A 113 -6.77 -2.84 -8.78
C CYS A 113 -6.34 -3.07 -10.22
N LYS A 114 -6.30 -4.34 -10.64
CA LYS A 114 -6.26 -4.64 -12.08
C LYS A 114 -7.49 -4.07 -12.75
N THR A 115 -7.41 -3.72 -14.02
CA THR A 115 -8.58 -3.33 -14.80
C THR A 115 -9.35 -4.57 -15.30
N TYR A 116 -10.62 -4.39 -15.64
CA TYR A 116 -11.43 -5.46 -16.26
C TYR A 116 -10.88 -5.88 -17.63
N LEU A 117 -10.49 -4.88 -18.43
CA LEU A 117 -9.86 -5.05 -19.74
C LEU A 117 -8.60 -4.17 -19.85
N PRO A 118 -7.65 -4.50 -20.73
CA PRO A 118 -6.56 -3.59 -21.08
C PRO A 118 -7.14 -2.23 -21.51
N ASN A 119 -6.54 -1.13 -21.06
CA ASN A 119 -6.97 0.26 -21.30
C ASN A 119 -8.36 0.66 -20.74
N SER A 120 -9.02 -0.20 -19.96
CA SER A 120 -10.25 0.18 -19.25
C SER A 120 -9.93 1.07 -18.05
N THR A 121 -10.80 2.03 -17.76
CA THR A 121 -10.75 2.85 -16.53
C THR A 121 -11.56 2.22 -15.39
N ILE A 122 -12.09 1.01 -15.57
CA ILE A 122 -12.91 0.31 -14.58
C ILE A 122 -12.01 -0.64 -13.77
N PRO A 123 -11.83 -0.39 -12.45
CA PRO A 123 -11.10 -1.30 -11.58
C PRO A 123 -11.89 -2.60 -11.37
N ASP A 124 -11.21 -3.74 -11.48
CA ASP A 124 -11.71 -5.06 -11.12
C ASP A 124 -11.31 -5.38 -9.68
N THR A 125 -12.31 -5.41 -8.80
CA THR A 125 -12.14 -5.59 -7.36
C THR A 125 -11.65 -6.98 -6.95
N SER A 126 -11.60 -7.95 -7.87
CA SER A 126 -11.08 -9.30 -7.60
C SER A 126 -9.56 -9.34 -7.39
N LEU A 127 -8.82 -8.31 -7.84
CA LEU A 127 -7.38 -8.25 -7.69
C LEU A 127 -6.92 -6.83 -7.40
N CYS A 128 -7.02 -6.45 -6.12
CA CYS A 128 -6.55 -5.18 -5.60
C CYS A 128 -5.37 -5.35 -4.65
N SER A 129 -4.65 -4.26 -4.43
CA SER A 129 -3.69 -4.13 -3.35
C SER A 129 -3.74 -2.71 -2.80
N GLN A 130 -3.28 -2.56 -1.56
CA GLN A 130 -3.16 -1.29 -0.86
C GLN A 130 -1.82 -1.26 -0.10
N PRO A 131 -1.35 -0.09 0.37
CA PRO A 131 -0.14 0.00 1.15
C PRO A 131 -0.14 -0.92 2.38
N ALA A 132 1.04 -1.45 2.71
CA ALA A 132 1.27 -2.12 3.98
C ALA A 132 1.14 -1.11 5.13
N ALA A 133 0.94 -1.58 6.36
CA ALA A 133 0.72 -0.72 7.52
C ALA A 133 1.78 0.39 7.67
N GLY A 134 3.06 0.07 7.44
CA GLY A 134 4.16 1.03 7.51
C GLY A 134 4.13 2.11 6.42
N ASP A 135 3.50 1.84 5.27
CA ASP A 135 3.40 2.76 4.15
C ASP A 135 2.07 3.54 4.13
N THR A 136 1.20 3.35 5.11
CA THR A 136 -0.06 4.10 5.19
C THR A 136 0.15 5.58 5.56
N ILE A 137 -0.77 6.43 5.12
CA ILE A 137 -0.92 7.82 5.55
C ILE A 137 -2.00 7.97 6.62
N ASN A 138 -1.89 9.04 7.39
CA ASN A 138 -2.88 9.46 8.36
C ASN A 138 -2.86 11.00 8.40
N ILE A 139 -3.80 11.61 7.69
CA ILE A 139 -3.89 13.06 7.50
C ILE A 139 -5.17 13.53 8.15
N ARG A 140 -5.10 14.60 8.92
CA ARG A 140 -6.24 15.21 9.60
C ARG A 140 -6.52 16.60 9.07
N VAL A 141 -7.79 16.98 9.11
CA VAL A 141 -8.22 18.34 8.81
C VAL A 141 -8.41 19.11 10.11
N VAL A 142 -7.83 20.30 10.19
CA VAL A 142 -8.10 21.29 11.24
C VAL A 142 -8.86 22.46 10.63
N GLY A 143 -9.90 22.91 11.33
CA GLY A 143 -10.68 24.10 10.98
C GLY A 143 -10.42 25.21 11.98
#